data_AF-A0A2K5DUR2-F1
#
_entry.id   AF-A0A2K5DUR2-F1
#
_cell.length_a   1.000
_cell.length_b   1.000
_cell.length_c   1.000
_cell.angle_alpha   90.00
_cell.angle_beta   90.00
_cell.angle_gamma   90.00
#
_symmetry.space_group_name_H-M   'P 1'
#
loop_
_entity.id
_entity.type
_entity.pdbx_description
1 polymer ?
#
loop_
_entity_poly.entity_id
_entity_poly.type
_entity_poly.pdbx_seq_one_letter_code
_entity_poly.pdbx_strand_id
1 'polypeptide(L)'
;MDLTKREYTMHDHNTLLKEFILNNEGKLKKLQDDAKIAQDAFDDVVKYFGENPKTTAPSVFFPVFVRFVKAYKQAEEENELRKKQEQALMEKLLEQEALMEQQDPKSPSHKSKRQQQELIAELRRRQVKDNRHVYEGKDGAIEDIITALKKNNITKFPNVHSRILETNPTDEPMR
;
A
#
# COMPACT_ATOMS: atom_id res chain seq x y z
N MET A 1 23.26 -28.50 23.72
CA MET A 1 24.72 -28.45 24.01
C MET A 1 25.21 -29.87 24.26
N ASP A 2 24.72 -30.82 23.46
CA ASP A 2 24.59 -32.19 23.95
C ASP A 2 25.89 -32.97 23.78
N LEU A 3 26.63 -32.65 22.71
CA LEU A 3 27.98 -33.13 22.51
C LEU A 3 28.92 -32.68 23.65
N THR A 4 28.91 -31.39 24.01
CA THR A 4 29.75 -30.85 25.10
C THR A 4 29.41 -31.46 26.46
N LYS A 5 28.12 -31.67 26.74
CA LYS A 5 27.67 -32.35 27.97
C LYS A 5 28.07 -33.83 28.00
N ARG A 6 27.97 -34.52 26.86
CA ARG A 6 28.42 -35.91 26.72
C ARG A 6 29.93 -36.03 26.95
N GLU A 7 30.71 -35.14 26.35
CA GLU A 7 32.16 -35.09 26.54
C GLU A 7 32.54 -34.86 28.00
N TYR A 8 31.87 -33.92 28.69
CA TYR A 8 32.06 -33.71 30.12
C TYR A 8 31.71 -34.95 30.96
N THR A 9 30.70 -35.73 30.57
CA THR A 9 30.31 -36.96 31.28
C THR A 9 31.38 -38.06 31.15
N MET A 10 32.11 -38.11 30.04
CA MET A 10 33.24 -39.03 29.83
C MET A 10 34.52 -38.58 30.55
N HIS A 11 34.63 -37.28 30.84
CA HIS A 11 35.78 -36.63 31.48
C HIS A 11 35.32 -35.65 32.57
N ASP A 12 34.71 -36.19 33.63
CA ASP A 12 34.01 -35.43 34.69
C ASP A 12 34.90 -34.48 35.52
N HIS A 13 36.23 -34.66 35.44
CA HIS A 13 37.23 -33.78 36.04
C HIS A 13 37.55 -32.52 35.21
N ASN A 14 37.02 -32.39 33.98
CA ASN A 14 37.30 -31.22 33.14
C ASN A 14 36.52 -29.98 33.61
N THR A 15 37.18 -29.14 34.40
CA THR A 15 36.61 -27.92 34.99
C THR A 15 36.23 -26.86 33.95
N LEU A 16 36.98 -26.77 32.84
CA LEU A 16 36.69 -25.83 31.75
C LEU A 16 35.34 -26.15 31.08
N LEU A 17 35.10 -27.43 30.80
CA LEU A 17 33.82 -27.87 30.23
C LEU A 17 32.67 -27.64 31.21
N LYS A 18 32.88 -27.92 32.50
CA LYS A 18 31.89 -27.68 33.56
C LYS A 18 31.47 -26.21 33.63
N GLU A 19 32.43 -25.29 33.70
CA GLU A 19 32.17 -23.85 33.74
C GLU A 19 31.52 -23.34 32.45
N PHE A 20 31.99 -23.81 31.29
CA PHE A 20 31.40 -23.45 30.00
C PHE A 20 29.93 -23.86 29.93
N ILE A 21 29.60 -25.09 30.31
CA ILE A 21 28.22 -25.60 30.31
C ILE A 21 27.37 -24.75 31.26
N LEU A 22 27.82 -24.54 32.51
CA LEU A 22 27.11 -23.77 33.52
C LEU A 22 26.77 -22.35 33.02
N ASN A 23 27.73 -21.67 32.39
CA ASN A 23 27.58 -20.28 31.98
C ASN A 23 26.77 -20.08 30.69
N ASN A 24 26.61 -21.12 29.87
CA ASN A 24 26.04 -21.00 28.52
C ASN A 24 24.78 -21.84 28.30
N GLU A 25 24.49 -22.83 29.13
CA GLU A 25 23.29 -23.65 28.99
C GLU A 25 22.00 -22.81 29.06
N GLY A 26 21.89 -21.93 30.05
CA GLY A 26 20.73 -21.04 30.17
C GLY A 26 20.60 -20.07 28.99
N LYS A 27 21.73 -19.55 28.48
CA LYS A 27 21.76 -18.66 27.31
C LYS A 27 21.31 -19.39 26.05
N LEU A 28 21.78 -20.62 25.86
CA LEU A 28 21.37 -21.47 24.73
C LEU A 28 19.88 -21.78 24.80
N LYS A 29 19.37 -22.14 25.98
CA LYS A 29 17.94 -22.42 26.17
C LYS A 29 17.09 -21.19 25.82
N LYS A 30 17.45 -20.02 26.35
CA LYS A 30 16.78 -18.77 26.02
C LYS A 30 16.79 -18.49 24.51
N LEU A 31 17.94 -18.66 23.85
CA LEU A 31 18.04 -18.47 22.41
C LEU A 31 17.14 -19.42 21.61
N GLN A 32 17.01 -20.67 22.05
CA GLN A 32 16.11 -21.65 21.44
C GLN A 32 14.63 -21.26 21.63
N ASP A 33 14.26 -20.80 22.83
CA ASP A 33 12.92 -20.31 23.12
C ASP A 33 12.58 -19.06 22.28
N ASP A 34 13.49 -18.09 22.23
CA ASP A 34 13.36 -16.87 21.42
C ASP A 34 13.23 -17.21 19.92
N ALA A 35 14.02 -18.18 19.41
CA ALA A 35 13.95 -18.64 18.03
C ALA A 35 12.60 -19.30 17.71
N LYS A 36 12.05 -20.09 18.65
CA LYS A 36 10.72 -20.71 18.50
C LYS A 36 9.62 -19.65 18.44
N ILE A 37 9.66 -18.67 19.35
CA ILE A 37 8.70 -17.55 19.39
C ILE A 37 8.78 -16.73 18.11
N ALA A 38 10.00 -16.41 17.64
CA ALA A 38 10.20 -15.65 16.40
C ALA A 38 9.65 -16.40 15.18
N GLN A 39 9.87 -17.72 15.09
CA GLN A 39 9.32 -18.55 14.02
C GLN A 39 7.79 -18.58 14.05
N ASP A 40 7.19 -18.80 15.22
CA ASP A 40 5.73 -18.85 15.36
C ASP A 40 5.08 -17.50 15.02
N ALA A 41 5.68 -16.39 15.48
CA ALA A 41 5.22 -15.05 15.14
C ALA A 41 5.31 -14.74 13.63
N PHE A 42 6.37 -15.20 12.97
CA PHE A 42 6.49 -15.09 11.52
C PHE A 42 5.42 -15.91 10.79
N ASP A 43 5.22 -17.16 11.21
CA ASP A 43 4.21 -18.04 10.62
C ASP A 43 2.81 -17.45 10.75
N ASP A 44 2.48 -16.86 11.89
CA ASP A 44 1.18 -16.26 12.16
C ASP A 44 0.94 -15.01 11.30
N VAL A 45 1.93 -14.13 11.15
CA VAL A 45 1.77 -12.93 10.32
C VAL A 45 1.66 -13.30 8.83
N VAL A 46 2.44 -14.26 8.35
CA VAL A 46 2.38 -14.69 6.95
C VAL A 46 1.01 -15.32 6.64
N LYS A 47 0.49 -16.18 7.52
CA LYS A 47 -0.88 -16.72 7.40
C LYS A 47 -1.95 -15.63 7.47
N TYR A 48 -1.78 -14.65 8.35
CA TYR A 48 -2.71 -13.53 8.50
C TYR A 48 -2.87 -12.75 7.19
N PHE A 49 -1.78 -12.55 6.45
CA PHE A 49 -1.81 -11.91 5.12
C PHE A 49 -2.18 -12.88 3.98
N GLY A 50 -2.58 -14.12 4.29
CA GLY A 50 -3.06 -15.10 3.32
C GLY A 50 -1.97 -15.86 2.55
N GLU A 51 -0.71 -15.74 2.98
CA GLU A 51 0.43 -16.43 2.38
C GLU A 51 0.77 -17.74 3.14
N ASN A 52 1.58 -18.59 2.52
CA ASN A 52 2.03 -19.85 3.13
C ASN A 52 3.44 -19.69 3.73
N PRO A 53 3.61 -19.78 5.06
CA PRO A 53 4.93 -19.63 5.71
C PRO A 53 5.98 -20.64 5.25
N LYS A 54 5.56 -21.79 4.74
CA LYS A 54 6.50 -22.82 4.23
C LYS A 54 7.14 -22.44 2.89
N THR A 55 6.51 -21.56 2.12
CA THR A 55 6.98 -21.15 0.78
C THR A 55 7.35 -19.67 0.73
N THR A 56 6.90 -18.87 1.70
CA THR A 56 7.20 -17.44 1.79
C THR A 56 8.30 -17.22 2.82
N ALA A 57 9.51 -16.94 2.36
CA ALA A 57 10.62 -16.56 3.23
C ALA A 57 10.50 -15.11 3.71
N PRO A 58 11.10 -14.75 4.87
CA PRO A 58 11.14 -13.36 5.36
C PRO A 58 11.69 -12.36 4.35
N SER A 59 12.69 -12.79 3.55
CA SER A 59 13.31 -11.98 2.49
C SER A 59 12.37 -11.67 1.32
N VAL A 60 11.26 -12.39 1.20
CA VAL A 60 10.22 -12.16 0.18
C VAL A 60 9.06 -11.37 0.80
N PHE A 61 8.64 -11.75 2.01
CA PHE A 61 7.50 -11.16 2.72
C PHE A 61 7.72 -9.69 3.09
N PHE A 62 8.77 -9.40 3.88
CA PHE A 62 8.94 -8.06 4.45
C PHE A 62 9.20 -6.93 3.45
N PRO A 63 9.93 -7.14 2.32
CA PRO A 63 10.13 -6.09 1.34
C PRO A 63 8.84 -5.54 0.72
N VAL A 64 7.72 -6.28 0.77
CA VAL A 64 6.42 -5.76 0.35
C VAL A 64 6.04 -4.53 1.18
N PHE A 65 6.11 -4.64 2.51
CA PHE A 65 5.82 -3.54 3.42
C PHE A 65 6.85 -2.41 3.32
N VAL A 66 8.14 -2.75 3.17
CA VAL A 66 9.20 -1.73 3.01
C VAL A 66 8.95 -0.88 1.76
N ARG A 67 8.63 -1.50 0.63
CA ARG A 67 8.29 -0.79 -0.61
C ARG A 67 7.02 0.03 -0.45
N PHE A 68 5.98 -0.55 0.16
CA PHE A 68 4.71 0.13 0.40
C PHE A 68 4.89 1.39 1.26
N VAL A 69 5.53 1.28 2.43
CA VAL A 69 5.75 2.42 3.33
C VAL A 69 6.58 3.51 2.67
N LYS A 70 7.60 3.14 1.88
CA LYS A 70 8.41 4.11 1.13
C LYS A 70 7.57 4.85 0.09
N ALA A 71 6.81 4.12 -0.72
CA ALA A 71 5.95 4.70 -1.76
C ALA A 71 4.84 5.57 -1.15
N TYR A 72 4.27 5.13 -0.02
CA TYR A 72 3.23 5.88 0.69
C TYR A 72 3.74 7.23 1.18
N LYS A 73 4.91 7.27 1.84
CA LYS A 73 5.53 8.53 2.29
C LYS A 73 5.81 9.48 1.12
N GLN A 74 6.35 8.95 0.02
CA GLN A 74 6.57 9.73 -1.19
C GLN A 74 5.26 10.31 -1.74
N ALA A 75 4.20 9.51 -1.80
CA ALA A 75 2.89 9.97 -2.26
C ALA A 75 2.28 11.03 -1.33
N GLU A 76 2.51 10.98 -0.03
CA GLU A 76 2.11 12.04 0.91
C GLU A 76 2.78 13.37 0.57
N GLU A 77 4.12 13.37 0.41
CA GLU A 77 4.89 14.56 0.04
C GLU A 77 4.43 15.16 -1.31
N GLU A 78 4.24 14.31 -2.33
CA GLU A 78 3.76 14.73 -3.65
C GLU A 78 2.34 15.32 -3.60
N ASN A 79 1.45 14.74 -2.78
CA ASN A 79 0.10 15.25 -2.59
C ASN A 79 0.08 16.59 -1.87
N GLU A 80 0.95 16.80 -0.87
CA GLU A 80 1.09 18.10 -0.21
C GLU A 80 1.61 19.17 -1.16
N LEU A 81 2.63 18.85 -1.96
CA LEU A 81 3.16 19.76 -2.96
C LEU A 81 2.10 20.15 -3.99
N ARG A 82 1.33 19.17 -4.48
CA ARG A 82 0.23 19.41 -5.42
C ARG A 82 -0.82 20.35 -4.84
N LYS A 83 -1.24 20.14 -3.59
CA LYS A 83 -2.18 21.03 -2.89
C LYS A 83 -1.64 22.46 -2.79
N LYS A 84 -0.36 22.64 -2.47
CA LYS A 84 0.26 23.97 -2.40
C LYS A 84 0.33 24.66 -3.77
N GLN A 85 0.67 23.92 -4.82
CA GLN A 85 0.71 24.44 -6.18
C GLN A 85 -0.69 24.86 -6.67
N GLU A 86 -1.71 24.05 -6.39
CA GLU A 86 -3.11 24.37 -6.70
C GLU A 86 -3.59 25.62 -5.94
N GLN A 87 -3.23 25.74 -4.65
CA GLN A 87 -3.56 26.92 -3.83
C GLN A 87 -2.89 28.19 -4.35
N ALA A 88 -1.58 28.13 -4.65
CA ALA A 88 -0.85 29.28 -5.19
C ALA A 88 -1.38 29.73 -6.55
N LEU A 89 -1.80 28.79 -7.41
CA LEU A 89 -2.42 29.11 -8.69
C LEU A 89 -3.79 29.78 -8.50
N MET A 90 -4.60 29.28 -7.56
CA MET A 90 -5.90 29.85 -7.23
C MET A 90 -5.78 31.28 -6.66
N GLU A 91 -4.82 31.50 -5.76
CA GLU A 91 -4.52 32.82 -5.19
C GLU A 91 -4.12 33.82 -6.27
N LYS A 92 -3.22 33.42 -7.19
CA LYS A 92 -2.81 34.26 -8.32
C LYS A 92 -3.97 34.63 -9.26
N LEU A 93 -4.92 33.71 -9.48
CA LEU A 93 -6.12 34.00 -10.27
C LEU A 93 -7.03 35.01 -9.56
N LEU A 94 -7.20 34.87 -8.25
CA LEU A 94 -8.02 35.78 -7.45
C LEU A 94 -7.41 37.18 -7.37
N GLU A 95 -6.09 37.27 -7.23
CA GLU A 95 -5.35 38.55 -7.29
C GLU A 95 -5.50 39.22 -8.67
N GLN A 96 -5.38 38.44 -9.75
CA GLN A 96 -5.58 38.96 -11.12
C GLN A 96 -6.99 39.52 -11.33
N GLU A 97 -8.02 38.82 -10.83
CA GLU A 97 -9.41 39.28 -10.87
C GLU A 97 -9.60 40.59 -10.09
N ALA A 98 -9.02 40.69 -8.89
CA ALA A 98 -9.09 41.90 -8.07
C ALA A 98 -8.38 43.11 -8.72
N LEU A 99 -7.25 42.89 -9.40
CA LEU A 99 -6.54 43.92 -10.16
C LEU A 99 -7.30 44.39 -11.40
N MET A 100 -8.08 43.51 -12.05
CA MET A 100 -8.98 43.89 -13.13
C MET A 100 -10.18 44.70 -12.63
N GLU A 101 -10.74 44.35 -11.46
CA GLU A 101 -11.82 45.15 -10.84
C GLU A 101 -11.37 46.56 -10.41
N GLN A 102 -10.12 46.74 -9.96
CA GLN A 102 -9.60 48.06 -9.60
C GLN A 102 -9.28 48.95 -10.80
N GLN A 103 -8.97 48.36 -11.97
CA GLN A 103 -8.65 49.11 -13.19
C GLN A 103 -9.89 49.58 -13.98
N ASP A 104 -11.11 49.22 -13.55
CA ASP A 104 -12.36 49.68 -14.17
C ASP A 104 -13.08 50.74 -13.29
N PRO A 105 -12.59 52.00 -13.24
CA PRO A 105 -13.32 53.07 -12.60
C PRO A 105 -14.51 53.47 -13.48
N LYS A 106 -15.70 53.06 -13.03
CA LYS A 106 -17.01 53.65 -13.34
C LYS A 106 -17.56 53.37 -14.76
N SER A 107 -18.49 52.41 -14.82
CA SER A 107 -19.69 52.59 -15.63
C SER A 107 -20.92 51.96 -14.95
N PRO A 108 -22.02 52.72 -14.71
CA PRO A 108 -23.15 52.26 -13.88
C PRO A 108 -23.97 51.11 -14.51
N SER A 109 -23.63 50.68 -15.72
CA SER A 109 -24.25 49.55 -16.43
C SER A 109 -23.74 48.16 -15.98
N HIS A 110 -22.61 48.08 -15.26
CA HIS A 110 -21.93 46.80 -14.98
C HIS A 110 -22.49 45.95 -13.82
N LYS A 111 -23.45 46.45 -13.02
CA LYS A 111 -24.03 45.71 -11.89
C LYS A 111 -24.68 44.37 -12.30
N SER A 112 -25.33 44.35 -13.47
CA SER A 112 -25.98 43.14 -14.02
C SER A 112 -24.95 42.07 -14.40
N LYS A 113 -23.85 42.45 -15.05
CA LYS A 113 -22.77 41.53 -15.43
C LYS A 113 -22.08 40.93 -14.19
N ARG A 114 -21.83 41.73 -13.15
CA ARG A 114 -21.18 41.26 -11.92
C ARG A 114 -22.02 40.23 -11.18
N GLN A 115 -23.33 40.46 -11.05
CA GLN A 115 -24.26 39.46 -10.49
C GLN A 115 -24.29 38.16 -11.32
N GLN A 116 -24.20 38.28 -12.65
CA GLN A 116 -24.16 37.12 -13.53
C GLN A 116 -22.85 36.34 -13.40
N GLN A 117 -21.72 37.04 -13.23
CA GLN A 117 -20.41 36.43 -12.99
C GLN A 117 -20.33 35.75 -11.62
N GLU A 118 -20.84 36.38 -10.56
CA GLU A 118 -20.93 35.81 -9.22
C GLU A 118 -21.79 34.54 -9.20
N LEU A 119 -22.92 34.55 -9.91
CA LEU A 119 -23.78 33.36 -10.09
C LEU A 119 -23.03 32.21 -10.78
N ILE A 120 -22.25 32.51 -11.83
CA ILE A 120 -21.45 31.49 -12.55
C ILE A 120 -20.34 30.94 -11.67
N ALA A 121 -19.66 31.78 -10.88
CA ALA A 121 -18.61 31.36 -9.96
C ALA A 121 -19.17 30.48 -8.81
N GLU A 122 -20.32 30.85 -8.24
CA GLU A 122 -21.04 30.08 -7.24
C GLU A 122 -21.48 28.72 -7.80
N LEU A 123 -22.00 28.67 -9.03
CA LEU A 123 -22.37 27.43 -9.72
C LEU A 123 -21.17 26.51 -9.98
N ARG A 124 -20.01 27.06 -10.37
CA ARG A 124 -18.77 26.28 -10.53
C ARG A 124 -18.24 25.74 -9.20
N ARG A 125 -18.29 26.52 -8.11
CA ARG A 125 -17.92 26.04 -6.76
C ARG A 125 -18.84 24.92 -6.28
N ARG A 126 -20.14 24.99 -6.61
CA ARG A 126 -21.10 23.93 -6.32
C ARG A 126 -20.83 22.68 -7.15
N GLN A 127 -20.55 22.79 -8.45
CA GLN A 127 -20.18 21.62 -9.29
C GLN A 127 -18.94 20.87 -8.81
N VAL A 128 -17.92 21.57 -8.29
CA VAL A 128 -16.72 20.93 -7.73
C VAL A 128 -17.01 20.25 -6.39
N LYS A 129 -17.94 20.78 -5.58
CA LYS A 129 -18.37 20.16 -4.31
C LYS A 129 -19.29 18.95 -4.52
N ASP A 130 -20.11 18.94 -5.57
CA ASP A 130 -21.11 17.91 -5.84
C ASP A 130 -20.60 16.71 -6.64
N ASN A 131 -19.39 16.77 -7.21
CA ASN A 131 -18.74 15.58 -7.78
C ASN A 131 -18.20 14.59 -6.72
N ARG A 132 -18.55 14.79 -5.44
CA ARG A 132 -18.51 13.75 -4.40
C ARG A 132 -19.90 13.20 -4.10
N HIS A 133 -20.69 12.92 -5.13
CA HIS A 133 -21.75 11.92 -5.01
C HIS A 133 -21.11 10.55 -4.79
N VAL A 134 -20.80 10.31 -3.52
CA VAL A 134 -20.73 8.98 -2.92
C VAL A 134 -22.03 8.28 -3.32
N TYR A 135 -21.92 7.28 -4.19
CA TYR A 135 -23.02 6.38 -4.50
C TYR A 135 -23.30 5.55 -3.24
N GLU A 136 -24.23 6.02 -2.42
CA GLU A 136 -24.82 5.21 -1.36
C GLU A 136 -26.35 5.33 -1.43
N GLY A 137 -26.99 4.22 -1.79
CA GLY A 137 -28.32 3.85 -1.32
C GLY A 137 -29.53 4.51 -1.97
N LYS A 138 -30.15 3.79 -2.92
CA LYS A 138 -31.61 3.56 -2.89
C LYS A 138 -32.10 2.36 -3.72
N ASP A 139 -31.43 2.03 -4.83
CA ASP A 139 -32.00 1.03 -5.77
C ASP A 139 -31.34 -0.35 -5.75
N GLY A 140 -30.50 -0.68 -4.76
CA GLY A 140 -29.93 -2.03 -4.63
C GLY A 140 -29.05 -2.50 -5.81
N ALA A 141 -28.89 -1.69 -6.87
CA ALA A 141 -28.17 -2.07 -8.07
C ALA A 141 -26.70 -2.45 -7.80
N ILE A 142 -26.07 -1.80 -6.82
CA ILE A 142 -24.72 -2.16 -6.37
C ILE A 142 -24.72 -3.52 -5.68
N GLU A 143 -25.71 -3.81 -4.85
CA GLU A 143 -25.87 -5.11 -4.19
C GLU A 143 -26.21 -6.23 -5.19
N ASP A 144 -26.98 -5.94 -6.23
CA ASP A 144 -27.28 -6.87 -7.33
C ASP A 144 -26.03 -7.17 -8.16
N ILE A 145 -25.20 -6.16 -8.45
CA ILE A 145 -23.92 -6.35 -9.13
C ILE A 145 -22.97 -7.19 -8.26
N ILE A 146 -22.87 -6.90 -6.96
CA ILE A 146 -22.06 -7.69 -6.02
C ILE A 146 -22.54 -9.14 -5.95
N THR A 147 -23.86 -9.36 -5.91
CA THR A 147 -24.47 -10.68 -5.87
C THR A 147 -24.23 -11.45 -7.17
N ALA A 148 -24.36 -10.79 -8.33
CA ALA A 148 -24.07 -11.38 -9.64
C ALA A 148 -22.59 -11.76 -9.79
N LEU A 149 -21.67 -10.91 -9.31
CA LEU A 149 -20.23 -11.17 -9.34
C LEU A 149 -19.83 -12.33 -8.42
N LYS A 150 -20.42 -12.42 -7.21
CA LYS A 150 -20.22 -13.54 -6.28
C LYS A 150 -20.74 -14.85 -6.87
N LYS A 151 -21.91 -14.84 -7.50
CA LYS A 151 -22.52 -16.03 -8.13
C LYS A 151 -21.69 -16.57 -9.29
N ASN A 152 -20.99 -15.69 -10.01
CA ASN A 152 -20.18 -16.05 -11.17
C ASN A 152 -18.71 -16.38 -10.86
N ASN A 153 -18.28 -16.42 -9.58
CA ASN A 153 -16.93 -16.83 -9.16
C ASN A 153 -15.78 -16.16 -9.97
N ILE A 154 -15.89 -14.86 -10.28
CA ILE A 154 -14.84 -14.08 -10.96
C ILE A 154 -13.67 -13.75 -10.00
N THR A 155 -13.58 -14.40 -8.84
CA THR A 155 -12.43 -14.32 -7.93
C THR A 155 -11.25 -15.17 -8.40
N LYS A 156 -11.40 -15.95 -9.48
CA LYS A 156 -10.25 -16.58 -10.16
C LYS A 156 -9.72 -15.62 -11.22
N PHE A 157 -8.81 -14.74 -10.82
CA PHE A 157 -7.87 -14.18 -11.78
C PHE A 157 -7.15 -15.38 -12.46
N PRO A 158 -7.23 -15.54 -13.80
CA PRO A 158 -6.42 -16.54 -14.46
C PRO A 158 -4.97 -16.22 -14.16
N ASN A 159 -4.29 -17.18 -13.54
CA ASN A 159 -2.86 -17.16 -13.27
C ASN A 159 -2.11 -16.74 -14.55
N VAL A 160 -1.54 -15.53 -14.55
CA VAL A 160 -0.88 -14.89 -15.70
C VAL A 160 0.37 -15.64 -16.18
N HIS A 161 0.75 -16.75 -15.54
CA HIS A 161 1.88 -17.59 -15.94
C HIS A 161 1.63 -18.55 -17.12
N SER A 162 0.43 -18.60 -17.70
CA SER A 162 0.10 -19.60 -18.74
C SER A 162 0.06 -19.09 -20.19
N ARG A 163 0.44 -17.84 -20.49
CA ARG A 163 0.33 -17.27 -21.86
C ARG A 163 1.64 -17.08 -22.65
N ILE A 164 2.79 -17.64 -22.22
CA ILE A 164 4.07 -17.42 -22.93
C ILE A 164 4.68 -18.72 -23.50
N LEU A 165 3.89 -19.78 -23.75
CA LEU A 165 4.44 -21.00 -24.37
C LEU A 165 3.55 -21.64 -25.44
N GLU A 166 2.84 -20.84 -26.23
CA GLU A 166 2.29 -21.33 -27.51
C GLU A 166 2.50 -20.31 -28.62
N THR A 167 3.73 -20.26 -29.14
CA THR A 167 3.99 -19.86 -30.52
C THR A 167 4.92 -20.89 -31.15
N ASN A 168 4.34 -21.93 -31.76
CA ASN A 168 5.03 -22.74 -32.75
C ASN A 168 5.27 -21.88 -34.00
N PRO A 169 6.50 -21.75 -34.52
CA PRO A 169 6.70 -21.25 -35.87
C PRO A 169 6.36 -22.37 -36.86
N THR A 170 5.38 -22.07 -37.71
CA THR A 170 5.02 -22.78 -38.92
C THR A 170 6.16 -22.86 -39.92
N ASP A 171 6.16 -23.96 -40.67
CA ASP A 171 6.86 -24.30 -41.91
C ASP A 171 7.48 -23.15 -42.73
N GLU A 172 8.73 -23.36 -43.15
CA GLU A 172 9.28 -22.81 -44.39
C GLU A 172 9.73 -23.98 -45.28
N PRO A 173 9.32 -24.05 -46.56
CA PRO A 173 9.66 -25.17 -47.43
C PRO A 173 11.02 -24.97 -48.12
N MET A 174 11.66 -26.09 -48.44
CA MET A 174 12.91 -26.20 -49.21
C MET A 174 12.96 -25.30 -50.46
N ARG A 175 14.14 -24.69 -50.67
CA ARG A 175 14.95 -24.84 -51.88
C ARG A 175 16.43 -24.68 -51.59
#